data_AF-A0A165B5B2-F1
#
_entry.id   AF-A0A165B5B2-F1
#
_cell.length_a   1.000
_cell.length_b   1.000
_cell.length_c   1.000
_cell.angle_alpha   90.00
_cell.angle_beta   90.00
_cell.angle_gamma   90.00
#
_symmetry.space_group_name_H-M   'P 1'
#
loop_
_entity.id
_entity.type
_entity.pdbx_description
1 polymer ?
#
loop_
_entity_poly.entity_id
_entity_poly.type
_entity_poly.pdbx_seq_one_letter_code
_entity_poly.pdbx_strand_id
1 'polypeptide(L)'
;MAKRPRPVEDASDASNAQRLPSKRVRVANDDNGRNARNGKAHKTPKVSTPATPRSESGKRMWELTPEELELEEEEFERRESERMQARIEQRRLNGSAGAVADCGVIESLELKQFMCHGHLKLDFGPQCNFIIGHNGSGKSAVLSALTIALGGKATSTGRGSGLKSFIREGQSAAEVTVGIRNRGEDAFRPEVFGDTINVTRTILAQGASTYKLQDANGKVVSRKRADLTAMCDHLNIQVDNPLTVLTQDAARQFLSSSHPRDKYQFFMKGTLLTQLAHEYELIDEKIAQAQRFAEGGKETLADLQQKREAANARYAQAERARDMEREKEQLGAELAWAHVAGKQAELNEVNQKLSKAQAHLRQVDQKLEELRVSTSCDYSLRCADPRDRYNTAMRKALYALLKPSCRTRRSEPRWRRKRFN
;
A
#
# COMPACT_ATOMS: atom_id res chain seq x y z
N MET A 1 71.32 -43.21 16.54
CA MET A 1 71.15 -43.75 15.18
C MET A 1 70.49 -42.69 14.32
N ALA A 2 71.24 -42.14 13.37
CA ALA A 2 70.78 -41.16 12.40
C ALA A 2 70.12 -41.86 11.20
N LYS A 3 69.07 -41.26 10.63
CA LYS A 3 68.80 -41.25 9.18
C LYS A 3 67.79 -40.14 8.82
N ARG A 4 68.30 -39.14 8.10
CA ARG A 4 67.62 -38.26 7.13
C ARG A 4 67.93 -38.83 5.71
N PRO A 5 67.45 -38.28 4.56
CA PRO A 5 66.20 -37.56 4.19
C PRO A 5 65.60 -37.88 2.77
N ARG A 6 64.32 -37.46 2.52
CA ARG A 6 63.66 -36.90 1.27
C ARG A 6 63.62 -37.73 -0.05
N PRO A 7 62.91 -37.35 -1.18
CA PRO A 7 62.07 -36.16 -1.54
C PRO A 7 60.66 -36.46 -2.18
N VAL A 8 59.68 -35.53 -2.14
CA VAL A 8 59.08 -34.64 -3.20
C VAL A 8 58.63 -35.31 -4.51
N GLU A 9 57.33 -35.25 -4.81
CA GLU A 9 56.78 -35.06 -6.18
C GLU A 9 55.50 -34.21 -6.14
N ASP A 10 55.50 -33.14 -6.94
CA ASP A 10 54.33 -32.37 -7.38
C ASP A 10 53.66 -33.11 -8.55
N ALA A 11 52.32 -33.13 -8.59
CA ALA A 11 51.58 -33.27 -9.84
C ALA A 11 50.14 -32.72 -9.70
N SER A 12 49.88 -31.66 -10.46
CA SER A 12 48.58 -31.26 -10.99
C SER A 12 47.79 -32.44 -11.58
N ASP A 13 46.47 -32.53 -11.38
CA ASP A 13 45.45 -32.19 -12.38
C ASP A 13 44.02 -32.62 -11.97
N ALA A 14 43.04 -31.98 -12.61
CA ALA A 14 41.69 -32.47 -12.93
C ALA A 14 40.57 -32.50 -11.84
N SER A 15 39.87 -31.36 -11.77
CA SER A 15 38.43 -31.24 -12.09
C SER A 15 37.48 -32.45 -11.89
N ASN A 16 36.65 -32.42 -10.83
CA ASN A 16 35.22 -32.76 -10.95
C ASN A 16 34.42 -32.35 -9.70
N ALA A 17 33.79 -31.18 -9.73
CA ALA A 17 32.72 -30.85 -8.78
C ALA A 17 31.51 -30.39 -9.60
N GLN A 18 30.62 -31.37 -9.87
CA GLN A 18 29.33 -31.16 -10.50
C GLN A 18 28.51 -30.15 -9.70
N ARG A 19 28.29 -28.98 -10.31
CA ARG A 19 27.32 -27.98 -9.87
C ARG A 19 25.92 -28.52 -10.08
N LEU A 20 25.15 -28.65 -8.98
CA LEU A 20 23.71 -28.88 -9.05
C LEU A 20 23.01 -27.59 -9.55
N PRO A 21 22.06 -27.67 -10.50
CA PRO A 21 21.47 -26.50 -11.13
C PRO A 21 20.39 -25.84 -10.25
N SER A 22 20.47 -24.51 -10.14
CA SER A 22 19.47 -23.64 -9.54
C SER A 22 18.19 -23.62 -10.39
N LYS A 23 17.05 -23.86 -9.74
CA LYS A 23 15.71 -23.76 -10.35
C LYS A 23 15.42 -22.31 -10.75
N ARG A 24 15.61 -22.01 -12.03
CA ARG A 24 15.06 -20.83 -12.71
C ARG A 24 13.54 -20.98 -12.79
N VAL A 25 12.79 -20.08 -12.15
CA VAL A 25 11.34 -19.95 -12.37
C VAL A 25 11.14 -19.29 -13.74
N ARG A 26 10.53 -20.03 -14.68
CA ARG A 26 10.09 -19.52 -15.98
C ARG A 26 8.88 -18.61 -15.78
N VAL A 27 8.98 -17.36 -16.23
CA VAL A 27 7.83 -16.48 -16.48
C VAL A 27 7.27 -16.88 -17.84
N ALA A 28 6.06 -17.42 -17.86
CA ALA A 28 5.31 -17.65 -19.09
C ALA A 28 4.47 -16.40 -19.39
N ASN A 29 4.71 -15.82 -20.57
CA ASN A 29 3.74 -14.96 -21.25
C ASN A 29 2.62 -15.86 -21.74
N ASP A 30 1.38 -15.54 -21.40
CA ASP A 30 0.23 -15.90 -22.23
C ASP A 30 -0.72 -14.71 -22.27
N ASP A 31 -0.96 -14.29 -23.50
CA ASP A 31 -1.88 -13.23 -23.88
C ASP A 31 -3.19 -13.90 -24.32
N ASN A 32 -4.27 -13.13 -24.18
CA ASN A 32 -5.60 -13.33 -24.77
C ASN A 32 -6.68 -14.13 -24.00
N GLY A 33 -7.80 -13.44 -23.71
CA GLY A 33 -9.04 -14.09 -23.26
C GLY A 33 -10.06 -13.18 -22.59
N ARG A 34 -10.81 -12.41 -23.39
CA ARG A 34 -11.99 -11.63 -22.97
C ARG A 34 -13.02 -12.49 -22.23
N ASN A 35 -13.51 -12.05 -21.07
CA ASN A 35 -14.93 -12.17 -20.73
C ASN A 35 -15.39 -11.20 -19.64
N ALA A 36 -16.56 -10.61 -19.88
CA ALA A 36 -17.23 -9.62 -19.04
C ALA A 36 -18.05 -10.27 -17.91
N ARG A 37 -18.10 -9.63 -16.73
CA ARG A 37 -19.32 -9.20 -16.00
C ARG A 37 -19.05 -8.89 -14.52
N ASN A 38 -19.62 -7.76 -14.09
CA ASN A 38 -20.10 -7.41 -12.75
C ASN A 38 -19.22 -7.66 -11.51
N GLY A 39 -18.67 -6.57 -10.95
CA GLY A 39 -18.16 -6.53 -9.59
C GLY A 39 -18.19 -5.11 -9.04
N LYS A 40 -18.95 -4.90 -7.97
CA LYS A 40 -19.16 -3.62 -7.27
C LYS A 40 -17.83 -2.96 -6.90
N ALA A 41 -17.72 -1.66 -7.12
CA ALA A 41 -16.58 -0.85 -6.68
C ALA A 41 -16.44 -0.88 -5.15
N HIS A 42 -15.50 -1.66 -4.64
CA HIS A 42 -14.96 -1.49 -3.30
C HIS A 42 -13.92 -0.38 -3.34
N LYS A 43 -14.25 0.75 -2.69
CA LYS A 43 -13.28 1.81 -2.37
C LYS A 43 -12.21 1.19 -1.48
N THR A 44 -11.00 1.06 -1.99
CA THR A 44 -9.82 0.79 -1.18
C THR A 44 -9.62 1.96 -0.21
N PRO A 45 -9.30 1.72 1.07
CA PRO A 45 -8.95 2.79 1.98
C PRO A 45 -7.68 3.46 1.47
N LYS A 46 -7.66 4.79 1.41
CA LYS A 46 -6.42 5.55 1.19
C LYS A 46 -5.45 5.17 2.30
N VAL A 47 -4.43 4.38 1.96
CA VAL A 47 -3.24 4.22 2.80
C VAL A 47 -2.58 5.59 2.83
N SER A 48 -2.67 6.28 3.98
CA SER A 48 -1.83 7.44 4.24
C SER A 48 -0.39 6.97 4.25
N THR A 49 0.35 7.28 3.19
CA THR A 49 1.82 7.24 3.21
C THR A 49 2.30 8.02 4.43
N PRO A 50 3.11 7.44 5.32
CA PRO A 50 3.73 8.20 6.40
C PRO A 50 4.46 9.41 5.80
N ALA A 51 4.28 10.59 6.39
CA ALA A 51 5.05 11.76 5.98
C ALA A 51 6.53 11.42 6.09
N THR A 52 7.29 11.66 5.02
CA THR A 52 8.73 11.51 5.00
C THR A 52 9.32 12.44 6.07
N PRO A 53 10.29 12.00 6.90
CA PRO A 53 10.94 12.87 7.87
C PRO A 53 11.53 14.06 7.11
N ARG A 54 11.15 15.27 7.49
CA ARG A 54 11.77 16.51 7.03
C ARG A 54 12.80 16.92 8.07
N SER A 55 13.94 17.39 7.62
CA SER A 55 14.93 18.01 8.50
C SER A 55 14.38 19.27 9.17
N GLU A 56 15.06 19.76 10.21
CA GLU A 56 14.73 21.06 10.81
C GLU A 56 14.89 22.22 9.81
N SER A 57 15.73 22.05 8.79
CA SER A 57 15.87 22.97 7.64
C SER A 57 14.77 22.85 6.58
N GLY A 58 13.81 21.92 6.76
CA GLY A 58 12.68 21.70 5.86
C GLY A 58 13.01 20.99 4.54
N LYS A 59 14.29 20.67 4.32
CA LYS A 59 14.79 19.90 3.18
C LYS A 59 14.46 18.42 3.36
N ARG A 60 14.40 17.69 2.24
CA ARG A 60 14.34 16.22 2.29
C ARG A 60 15.75 15.69 2.52
N MET A 61 15.88 14.58 3.23
CA MET A 61 17.18 13.98 3.58
C MET A 61 18.11 13.75 2.36
N TRP A 62 17.56 13.45 1.18
CA TRP A 62 18.33 13.27 -0.05
C TRP A 62 18.67 14.59 -0.81
N GLU A 63 18.26 15.75 -0.28
CA GLU A 63 18.55 17.10 -0.81
C GLU A 63 19.68 17.79 -0.03
N LEU A 64 20.20 17.15 1.02
CA LEU A 64 21.26 17.67 1.87
C LEU A 64 22.64 17.41 1.24
N THR A 65 23.56 18.35 1.41
CA THR A 65 24.98 18.12 1.09
C THR A 65 25.60 17.14 2.11
N PRO A 66 26.74 16.49 1.80
CA PRO A 66 27.43 15.63 2.76
C PRO A 66 27.74 16.31 4.09
N GLU A 67 28.14 17.58 4.06
CA GLU A 67 28.39 18.40 5.26
C GLU A 67 27.10 18.70 6.04
N GLU A 68 25.98 18.95 5.34
CA GLU A 68 24.67 19.15 5.99
C GLU A 68 24.13 17.84 6.62
N LEU A 69 24.43 16.68 6.02
CA LEU A 69 24.07 15.37 6.56
C LEU A 69 24.85 15.05 7.83
N GLU A 70 26.17 15.27 7.84
CA GLU A 70 27.02 15.06 9.02
C GLU A 70 26.54 15.92 10.19
N LEU A 71 26.23 17.20 9.96
CA LEU A 71 25.69 18.08 10.99
C LEU A 71 24.32 17.63 11.52
N GLU A 72 23.42 17.15 10.66
CA GLU A 72 22.13 16.61 11.09
C GLU A 72 22.27 15.30 11.87
N GLU A 73 23.20 14.42 11.50
CA GLU A 73 23.52 13.21 12.25
C GLU A 73 24.08 13.53 13.64
N GLU A 74 25.05 14.46 13.74
CA GLU A 74 25.60 14.91 15.01
C GLU A 74 24.54 15.58 15.92
N GLU A 75 23.67 16.42 15.35
CA GLU A 75 22.57 17.04 16.10
C GLU A 75 21.54 16.01 16.58
N PHE A 76 21.23 15.02 15.75
CA PHE A 76 20.35 13.91 16.12
C PHE A 76 20.95 13.08 17.26
N GLU A 77 22.23 12.70 17.14
CA GLU A 77 22.94 11.95 18.18
C GLU A 77 23.00 12.72 19.49
N ARG A 78 23.29 14.02 19.44
CA ARG A 78 23.31 14.90 20.62
C ARG A 78 21.93 14.97 21.27
N ARG A 79 20.85 15.16 20.50
CA ARG A 79 19.48 15.26 21.02
C ARG A 79 19.00 13.97 21.66
N GLU A 80 19.27 12.83 21.04
CA GLU A 80 18.90 11.52 21.59
C GLU A 80 19.78 11.17 22.80
N SER A 81 21.06 11.53 22.79
CA SER A 81 21.95 11.39 23.95
C SER A 81 21.49 12.24 25.13
N GLU A 82 21.12 13.51 24.90
CA GLU A 82 20.55 14.41 25.91
C GLU A 82 19.23 13.87 26.46
N ARG A 83 18.33 13.35 25.60
CA ARG A 83 17.10 12.67 26.02
C ARG A 83 17.36 11.45 26.87
N MET A 84 18.32 10.61 26.45
CA MET A 84 18.69 9.39 27.17
C MET A 84 19.29 9.74 28.53
N GLN A 85 20.19 10.72 28.58
CA GLN A 85 20.77 11.22 29.82
C GLN A 85 19.71 11.84 30.73
N ALA A 86 18.80 12.66 30.21
CA ALA A 86 17.70 13.23 30.97
C ALA A 86 16.76 12.15 31.53
N ARG A 87 16.48 11.07 30.76
CA ARG A 87 15.71 9.92 31.25
C ARG A 87 16.45 9.18 32.36
N ILE A 88 17.75 8.96 32.22
CA ILE A 88 18.58 8.32 33.26
C ILE A 88 18.63 9.19 34.52
N GLU A 89 18.78 10.50 34.36
CA GLU A 89 18.84 11.46 35.45
C GLU A 89 17.48 11.60 36.15
N GLN A 90 16.37 11.66 35.40
CA GLN A 90 15.03 11.59 35.98
C GLN A 90 14.79 10.26 36.71
N ARG A 91 15.27 9.13 36.19
CA ARG A 91 15.18 7.83 36.89
C ARG A 91 16.03 7.82 38.15
N ARG A 92 17.16 8.52 38.17
CA ARG A 92 18.02 8.69 39.34
C ARG A 92 17.43 9.65 40.38
N LEU A 93 16.72 10.69 39.94
CA LEU A 93 16.05 11.67 40.80
C LEU A 93 14.75 11.13 41.40
N ASN A 94 13.96 10.40 40.61
CA ASN A 94 12.68 9.81 41.03
C ASN A 94 12.83 8.42 41.67
N GLY A 95 13.89 7.67 41.31
CA GLY A 95 14.15 6.36 41.86
C GLY A 95 14.95 6.45 43.15
N SER A 96 14.33 6.12 44.29
CA SER A 96 15.11 5.79 45.48
C SER A 96 16.07 4.65 45.13
N ALA A 97 17.34 4.71 45.54
CA ALA A 97 18.27 3.60 45.35
C ALA A 97 17.63 2.29 45.87
N GLY A 98 17.42 1.31 44.98
CA GLY A 98 16.68 0.08 45.29
C GLY A 98 15.19 0.11 44.94
N ALA A 99 14.70 1.05 44.13
CA ALA A 99 13.35 0.98 43.57
C ALA A 99 13.18 -0.28 42.71
N VAL A 100 12.02 -0.92 42.82
CA VAL A 100 11.68 -2.11 42.05
C VAL A 100 11.43 -1.71 40.58
N ALA A 101 11.98 -2.47 39.64
CA ALA A 101 11.68 -2.24 38.23
C ALA A 101 10.20 -2.55 37.92
N ASP A 102 9.57 -1.64 37.17
CA ASP A 102 8.15 -1.74 36.79
C ASP A 102 7.91 -2.78 35.68
N CYS A 103 8.90 -3.09 34.86
CA CYS A 103 8.82 -4.08 33.78
C CYS A 103 10.04 -5.02 33.76
N GLY A 104 9.89 -6.18 33.09
CA GLY A 104 10.97 -7.14 32.87
C GLY A 104 11.36 -7.98 34.09
N VAL A 105 10.61 -7.86 35.20
CA VAL A 105 10.81 -8.65 36.42
C VAL A 105 10.05 -9.96 36.29
N ILE A 106 10.71 -11.09 36.58
CA ILE A 106 10.06 -12.40 36.62
C ILE A 106 9.29 -12.50 37.94
N GLU A 107 7.98 -12.67 37.88
CA GLU A 107 7.09 -12.71 39.05
C GLU A 107 6.76 -14.14 39.48
N SER A 108 6.67 -15.08 38.54
CA SER A 108 6.34 -16.46 38.86
C SER A 108 6.89 -17.46 37.86
N LEU A 109 7.04 -18.70 38.32
CA LEU A 109 7.39 -19.86 37.51
C LEU A 109 6.52 -21.04 37.91
N GLU A 110 5.88 -21.67 36.94
CA GLU A 110 5.15 -22.93 37.10
C GLU A 110 5.76 -24.00 36.21
N LEU A 111 6.09 -25.15 36.80
CA LEU A 111 6.62 -26.33 36.14
C LEU A 111 5.61 -27.46 36.26
N LYS A 112 5.32 -28.15 35.15
CA LYS A 112 4.53 -29.38 35.11
C LYS A 112 5.29 -30.45 34.36
N GLN A 113 5.49 -31.60 35.03
CA GLN A 113 6.20 -32.76 34.50
C GLN A 113 7.58 -32.42 33.90
N PHE A 114 8.31 -31.53 34.57
CA PHE A 114 9.59 -31.02 34.10
C PHE A 114 10.73 -31.59 34.97
N MET A 115 11.62 -32.37 34.36
CA MET A 115 12.75 -33.02 35.05
C MET A 115 12.28 -33.81 36.27
N CYS A 116 12.74 -33.46 37.48
CA CYS A 116 12.33 -34.11 38.73
C CYS A 116 11.04 -33.53 39.34
N HIS A 117 10.44 -32.51 38.73
CA HIS A 117 9.26 -31.83 39.25
C HIS A 117 7.99 -32.31 38.56
N GLY A 118 7.09 -32.94 39.31
CA GLY A 118 5.75 -33.28 38.83
C GLY A 118 4.86 -32.05 38.65
N HIS A 119 4.81 -31.22 39.68
CA HIS A 119 4.23 -29.89 39.67
C HIS A 119 4.98 -29.02 40.68
N LEU A 120 5.46 -27.86 40.26
CA LEU A 120 6.13 -26.89 41.12
C LEU A 120 5.69 -25.49 40.71
N LYS A 121 5.16 -24.71 41.65
CA LYS A 121 4.87 -23.29 41.45
C LYS A 121 5.73 -22.47 42.41
N LEU A 122 6.41 -21.46 41.88
CA LEU A 122 7.26 -20.53 42.61
C LEU A 122 6.81 -19.11 42.30
N ASP A 123 6.60 -18.30 43.33
CA ASP A 123 6.38 -16.87 43.21
C ASP A 123 7.65 -16.15 43.66
N PHE A 124 8.17 -15.27 42.81
CA PHE A 124 9.43 -14.56 43.05
C PHE A 124 9.16 -13.17 43.64
N GLY A 125 10.03 -12.78 44.56
CA GLY A 125 10.16 -11.41 45.01
C GLY A 125 10.75 -10.51 43.92
N PRO A 126 10.54 -9.19 44.02
CA PRO A 126 10.84 -8.24 42.95
C PRO A 126 12.33 -7.95 42.71
N GLN A 127 13.23 -8.39 43.60
CA GLN A 127 14.66 -8.02 43.57
C GLN A 127 15.57 -9.23 43.73
N CYS A 128 15.69 -9.76 44.95
CA CYS A 128 16.56 -10.89 45.26
C CYS A 128 15.74 -12.08 45.73
N ASN A 129 16.07 -13.26 45.21
CA ASN A 129 15.38 -14.51 45.50
C ASN A 129 16.39 -15.59 45.85
N PHE A 130 16.19 -16.25 46.99
CA PHE A 130 17.02 -17.38 47.43
C PHE A 130 16.23 -18.68 47.30
N ILE A 131 16.71 -19.59 46.45
CA ILE A 131 16.13 -20.93 46.30
C ILE A 131 17.03 -21.92 47.04
N ILE A 132 16.54 -22.43 48.17
CA ILE A 132 17.24 -23.40 49.01
C ILE A 132 16.64 -24.79 48.87
N GLY A 133 17.43 -25.82 49.16
CA GLY A 133 16.97 -27.21 49.12
C GLY A 133 18.12 -28.21 49.11
N HIS A 134 17.80 -29.47 49.42
CA HIS A 134 18.75 -30.57 49.45
C HIS A 134 19.43 -30.81 48.09
N ASN A 135 20.59 -31.46 48.08
CA ASN A 135 21.22 -31.87 46.82
C ASN A 135 20.33 -32.87 46.08
N GLY A 136 20.19 -32.71 44.77
CA GLY A 136 19.26 -33.50 43.96
C GLY A 136 17.80 -33.03 43.96
N SER A 137 17.42 -32.02 44.77
CA SER A 137 16.04 -31.53 44.84
C SER A 137 15.56 -30.75 43.60
N GLY A 138 16.36 -30.67 42.53
CA GLY A 138 15.98 -29.96 41.31
C GLY A 138 16.17 -28.45 41.31
N LYS A 139 17.01 -27.88 42.18
CA LYS A 139 17.30 -26.43 42.21
C LYS A 139 17.78 -25.89 40.86
N SER A 140 18.75 -26.56 40.24
CA SER A 140 19.25 -26.16 38.91
C SER A 140 18.20 -26.32 37.81
N ALA A 141 17.17 -27.16 38.02
CA ALA A 141 16.09 -27.32 37.05
C ALA A 141 15.22 -26.06 36.95
N VAL A 142 15.12 -25.25 38.01
CA VAL A 142 14.44 -23.94 37.99
C VAL A 142 15.13 -23.00 37.00
N LEU A 143 16.46 -22.88 37.09
CA LEU A 143 17.23 -22.05 36.16
C LEU A 143 17.12 -22.58 34.72
N SER A 144 17.23 -23.90 34.53
CA SER A 144 17.06 -24.51 33.21
C SER A 144 15.66 -24.27 32.63
N ALA A 145 14.61 -24.31 33.46
CA ALA A 145 13.24 -24.04 33.04
C ALA A 145 13.07 -22.60 32.57
N LEU A 146 13.61 -21.62 33.30
CA LEU A 146 13.60 -20.21 32.90
C LEU A 146 14.31 -19.99 31.56
N THR A 147 15.52 -20.51 31.41
CA THR A 147 16.29 -20.40 30.15
C THR A 147 15.51 -20.98 28.98
N ILE A 148 14.88 -22.15 29.16
CA ILE A 148 14.15 -22.84 28.11
C ILE A 148 12.82 -22.14 27.81
N ALA A 149 12.06 -21.70 28.80
CA ALA A 149 10.79 -21.00 28.56
C ALA A 149 10.97 -19.68 27.80
N LEU A 150 12.07 -18.96 28.05
CA LEU A 150 12.35 -17.65 27.46
C LEU A 150 13.12 -17.72 26.13
N GLY A 151 13.21 -18.90 25.51
CA GLY A 151 13.73 -19.05 24.15
C GLY A 151 15.18 -19.54 24.04
N GLY A 152 15.86 -19.77 25.15
CA GLY A 152 17.22 -20.28 25.21
C GLY A 152 17.37 -21.69 24.63
N LYS A 153 18.60 -22.04 24.25
CA LYS A 153 18.93 -23.35 23.66
C LYS A 153 18.99 -24.43 24.73
N ALA A 154 18.55 -25.66 24.42
CA ALA A 154 18.68 -26.81 25.32
C ALA A 154 20.13 -27.02 25.80
N THR A 155 21.07 -26.88 24.86
CA THR A 155 22.50 -27.07 25.08
C THR A 155 23.13 -26.03 26.00
N SER A 156 22.59 -24.81 26.12
CA SER A 156 23.16 -23.78 27.00
C SER A 156 22.90 -24.05 28.48
N THR A 157 21.94 -24.92 28.81
CA THR A 157 21.59 -25.26 30.19
C THR A 157 22.56 -26.25 30.85
N GLY A 158 23.42 -26.93 30.07
CA GLY A 158 24.31 -27.99 30.58
C GLY A 158 23.60 -29.29 31.00
N ARG A 159 22.28 -29.41 30.82
CA ARG A 159 21.48 -30.56 31.31
C ARG A 159 20.94 -31.49 30.22
N GLY A 160 21.03 -31.12 28.96
CA GLY A 160 20.49 -31.95 27.89
C GLY A 160 20.86 -31.51 26.48
N SER A 161 21.04 -32.48 25.58
CA SER A 161 21.29 -32.24 24.15
C SER A 161 20.04 -31.81 23.39
N GLY A 162 18.84 -32.06 23.93
CA GLY A 162 17.57 -31.74 23.29
C GLY A 162 16.41 -31.58 24.27
N LEU A 163 15.31 -30.99 23.81
CA LEU A 163 14.18 -30.59 24.66
C LEU A 163 13.49 -31.77 25.36
N LYS A 164 13.51 -32.96 24.75
CA LYS A 164 12.93 -34.18 25.31
C LYS A 164 13.54 -34.55 26.67
N SER A 165 14.81 -34.24 26.90
CA SER A 165 15.51 -34.52 28.16
C SER A 165 14.95 -33.77 29.36
N PHE A 166 14.18 -32.69 29.14
CA PHE A 166 13.54 -31.93 30.21
C PHE A 166 12.16 -32.46 30.60
N ILE A 167 11.64 -33.46 29.89
CA ILE A 167 10.38 -34.10 30.26
C ILE A 167 10.67 -35.11 31.36
N ARG A 168 9.87 -35.08 32.43
CA ARG A 168 9.95 -36.06 33.50
C ARG A 168 9.79 -37.47 32.95
N GLU A 169 10.59 -38.40 33.45
CA GLU A 169 10.57 -39.80 33.00
C GLU A 169 9.16 -40.40 33.09
N GLY A 170 8.78 -41.13 32.04
CA GLY A 170 7.45 -41.75 31.91
C GLY A 170 6.32 -40.81 31.48
N GLN A 171 6.59 -39.51 31.28
CA GLN A 171 5.58 -38.54 30.86
C GLN A 171 5.64 -38.22 29.36
N SER A 172 4.49 -37.87 28.78
CA SER A 172 4.37 -37.56 27.34
C SER A 172 4.63 -36.09 27.00
N ALA A 173 4.54 -35.21 27.99
CA ALA A 173 4.70 -33.77 27.82
C ALA A 173 5.21 -33.11 29.10
N ALA A 174 5.87 -31.97 28.94
CA ALA A 174 6.22 -31.04 30.01
C ALA A 174 5.73 -29.63 29.64
N GLU A 175 5.37 -28.84 30.64
CA GLU A 175 4.93 -27.45 30.48
C GLU A 175 5.67 -26.56 31.48
N VAL A 176 6.17 -25.44 30.98
CA VAL A 176 6.83 -24.41 31.78
C VAL A 176 6.14 -23.09 31.50
N THR A 177 5.63 -22.44 32.54
CA THR A 177 4.99 -21.11 32.46
C THR A 177 5.78 -20.11 33.28
N VAL A 178 6.13 -18.97 32.68
CA VAL A 178 6.85 -17.87 33.34
C VAL A 178 5.97 -16.64 33.30
N GLY A 179 5.69 -16.06 34.46
CA GLY A 179 5.00 -14.77 34.57
C GLY A 179 6.02 -13.63 34.65
N ILE A 180 5.87 -12.63 33.78
CA ILE A 180 6.77 -11.48 33.68
C ILE A 180 5.96 -10.21 33.90
N ARG A 181 6.44 -9.33 34.78
CA ARG A 181 5.84 -8.02 35.03
C ARG A 181 5.97 -7.12 33.81
N ASN A 182 4.86 -6.48 33.44
CA ASN A 182 4.75 -5.63 32.28
C ASN A 182 4.04 -4.31 32.60
N ARG A 183 4.61 -3.51 33.52
CA ARG A 183 4.02 -2.24 33.98
C ARG A 183 4.96 -1.07 33.70
N GLY A 184 4.45 0.15 33.81
CA GLY A 184 5.21 1.37 33.63
C GLY A 184 5.35 1.80 32.16
N GLU A 185 6.15 2.84 31.96
CA GLU A 185 6.33 3.50 30.64
C GLU A 185 7.03 2.59 29.61
N ASP A 186 7.91 1.70 30.09
CA ASP A 186 8.69 0.80 29.26
C ASP A 186 8.01 -0.57 29.03
N ALA A 187 6.72 -0.70 29.37
CA ALA A 187 5.96 -1.94 29.19
C ALA A 187 5.90 -2.39 27.72
N PHE A 188 6.02 -3.69 27.47
CA PHE A 188 5.88 -4.30 26.17
C PHE A 188 4.40 -4.45 25.78
N ARG A 189 3.93 -3.61 24.85
CA ARG A 189 2.56 -3.64 24.30
C ARG A 189 1.47 -3.78 25.39
N PRO A 190 1.42 -2.84 26.36
CA PRO A 190 0.50 -2.92 27.50
C PRO A 190 -0.97 -3.01 27.08
N GLU A 191 -1.34 -2.45 25.93
CA GLU A 191 -2.68 -2.53 25.35
C GLU A 191 -3.10 -3.95 24.95
N VAL A 192 -2.14 -4.84 24.70
CA VAL A 192 -2.39 -6.22 24.28
C VAL A 192 -2.21 -7.21 25.43
N PHE A 193 -1.16 -7.05 26.22
CA PHE A 193 -0.80 -8.02 27.26
C PHE A 193 -1.27 -7.62 28.67
N GLY A 194 -1.53 -6.34 28.91
CA GLY A 194 -1.79 -5.81 30.25
C GLY A 194 -0.56 -5.84 31.15
N ASP A 195 -0.80 -5.90 32.46
CA ASP A 195 0.20 -5.68 33.51
C ASP A 195 1.17 -6.85 33.72
N THR A 196 0.86 -8.04 33.21
CA THR A 196 1.66 -9.26 33.35
C THR A 196 1.58 -10.08 32.07
N ILE A 197 2.73 -10.53 31.56
CA ILE A 197 2.84 -11.42 30.41
C ILE A 197 3.14 -12.83 30.90
N ASN A 198 2.32 -13.80 30.50
CA ASN A 198 2.54 -15.20 30.82
C ASN A 198 3.10 -15.93 29.58
N VAL A 199 4.32 -16.44 29.70
CA VAL A 199 5.02 -17.19 28.66
C VAL A 199 4.98 -18.66 29.00
N THR A 200 4.21 -19.44 28.23
CA THR A 200 4.13 -20.89 28.38
C THR A 200 4.84 -21.59 27.24
N ARG A 201 5.78 -22.46 27.57
CA ARG A 201 6.42 -23.38 26.63
C ARG A 201 5.96 -24.81 26.93
N THR A 202 5.33 -25.43 25.94
CA THR A 202 4.96 -26.85 25.98
C THR A 202 5.97 -27.67 25.18
N ILE A 203 6.45 -28.76 25.78
CA ILE A 203 7.41 -29.69 25.18
C ILE A 203 6.77 -31.06 25.11
N LEU A 204 6.66 -31.63 23.92
CA LEU A 204 6.09 -32.95 23.70
C LEU A 204 7.19 -33.99 23.48
N ALA A 205 7.01 -35.20 23.99
CA ALA A 205 7.96 -36.30 23.84
C ALA A 205 8.18 -36.72 22.38
N GLN A 206 7.20 -36.42 21.52
CA GLN A 206 7.25 -36.59 20.06
C GLN A 206 8.17 -35.57 19.35
N GLY A 207 8.74 -34.60 20.08
CA GLY A 207 9.69 -33.62 19.57
C GLY A 207 9.08 -32.26 19.20
N ALA A 208 7.76 -32.16 19.16
CA ALA A 208 7.07 -30.88 18.96
C ALA A 208 7.23 -29.98 20.21
N SER A 209 7.50 -28.69 19.99
CA SER A 209 7.52 -27.67 21.04
C SER A 209 6.77 -26.43 20.57
N THR A 210 5.93 -25.87 21.44
CA THR A 210 5.10 -24.71 21.12
C THR A 210 5.25 -23.66 22.20
N TYR A 211 5.13 -22.40 21.79
CA TYR A 211 5.07 -21.25 22.69
C TYR A 211 3.64 -20.71 22.71
N LYS A 212 3.23 -20.20 23.86
CA LYS A 212 2.02 -19.40 24.03
C LYS A 212 2.41 -18.18 24.86
N LEU A 213 2.20 -17.00 24.29
CA LEU A 213 2.27 -15.74 25.02
C LEU A 213 0.84 -15.36 25.36
N GLN A 214 0.58 -15.17 26.65
CA GLN A 214 -0.72 -14.87 27.19
C GLN A 214 -0.72 -13.50 27.87
N ASP A 215 -1.86 -12.83 27.81
CA ASP A 215 -2.11 -11.61 28.56
C ASP A 215 -2.34 -11.91 30.06
N ALA A 216 -2.53 -10.85 30.85
CA ALA A 216 -2.80 -10.93 32.28
C ALA A 216 -4.07 -11.76 32.63
N ASN A 217 -5.02 -11.90 31.69
CA ASN A 217 -6.25 -12.67 31.84
C ASN A 217 -6.12 -14.13 31.35
N GLY A 218 -4.94 -14.54 30.87
CA GLY A 218 -4.68 -15.87 30.35
C GLY A 218 -5.10 -16.09 28.89
N LYS A 219 -5.49 -15.05 28.16
CA LYS A 219 -5.83 -15.13 26.73
C LYS A 219 -4.56 -15.23 25.89
N VAL A 220 -4.52 -16.21 24.99
CA VAL A 220 -3.38 -16.40 24.08
C VAL A 220 -3.36 -15.30 23.02
N VAL A 221 -2.32 -14.46 23.07
CA VAL A 221 -2.08 -13.36 22.12
C VAL A 221 -1.27 -13.86 20.93
N SER A 222 -0.17 -14.58 21.18
CA SER A 222 0.71 -15.10 20.13
C SER A 222 1.25 -16.48 20.44
N ARG A 223 1.63 -17.19 19.37
CA ARG A 223 2.37 -18.47 19.42
C ARG A 223 3.70 -18.41 18.66
N LYS A 224 4.05 -17.24 18.12
CA LYS A 224 5.23 -17.08 17.26
C LYS A 224 6.47 -16.89 18.14
N ARG A 225 7.56 -17.60 17.80
CA ARG A 225 8.86 -17.41 18.44
C ARG A 225 9.41 -15.99 18.24
N ALA A 226 9.15 -15.37 17.08
CA ALA A 226 9.60 -14.01 16.80
C ALA A 226 9.02 -12.98 17.79
N ASP A 227 7.77 -13.14 18.21
CA ASP A 227 7.15 -12.25 19.20
C ASP A 227 7.74 -12.45 20.60
N LEU A 228 8.12 -13.69 20.96
CA LEU A 228 8.86 -13.97 22.19
C LEU A 228 10.24 -13.31 22.17
N THR A 229 10.97 -13.44 21.08
CA THR A 229 12.29 -12.81 20.93
C THR A 229 12.17 -11.30 21.03
N ALA A 230 11.23 -10.67 20.31
CA ALA A 230 10.99 -9.24 20.39
C ALA A 230 10.61 -8.76 21.81
N MET A 231 9.84 -9.55 22.54
CA MET A 231 9.50 -9.26 23.93
C MET A 231 10.72 -9.35 24.84
N CYS A 232 11.52 -10.42 24.73
CA CYS A 232 12.77 -10.57 25.50
C CYS A 232 13.76 -9.45 25.18
N ASP A 233 13.89 -9.06 23.91
CA ASP A 233 14.78 -7.98 23.48
C ASP A 233 14.31 -6.62 24.06
N HIS A 234 13.00 -6.33 23.98
CA HIS A 234 12.41 -5.10 24.54
C HIS A 234 12.56 -5.02 26.07
N LEU A 235 12.35 -6.13 26.77
CA LEU A 235 12.50 -6.21 28.23
C LEU A 235 13.95 -6.45 28.69
N ASN A 236 14.91 -6.48 27.75
CA ASN A 236 16.33 -6.77 27.98
C ASN A 236 16.60 -8.07 28.76
N ILE A 237 15.81 -9.12 28.49
CA ILE A 237 15.94 -10.45 29.08
C ILE A 237 16.84 -11.31 28.21
N GLN A 238 18.11 -11.42 28.59
CA GLN A 238 19.12 -12.12 27.80
C GLN A 238 19.45 -13.51 28.36
N VAL A 239 18.71 -14.53 27.93
CA VAL A 239 18.91 -15.90 28.45
C VAL A 239 20.09 -16.67 27.82
N ASP A 240 20.59 -16.21 26.69
CA ASP A 240 21.75 -16.82 26.01
C ASP A 240 23.09 -16.16 26.40
N ASN A 241 23.03 -15.07 27.19
CA ASN A 241 24.19 -14.35 27.69
C ASN A 241 24.75 -15.06 28.94
N PRO A 242 26.01 -15.55 28.91
CA PRO A 242 26.59 -16.27 30.03
C PRO A 242 26.90 -15.40 31.26
N LEU A 243 26.92 -14.06 31.13
CA LEU A 243 27.02 -13.15 32.27
C LEU A 243 25.68 -12.97 33.00
N THR A 244 24.57 -13.16 32.30
CA THR A 244 23.22 -13.08 32.89
C THR A 244 22.79 -14.41 33.48
N VAL A 245 23.01 -15.51 32.74
CA VAL A 245 22.69 -16.87 33.16
C VAL A 245 23.98 -17.66 33.35
N LEU A 246 24.43 -17.75 34.60
CA LEU A 246 25.59 -18.55 34.95
C LEU A 246 25.15 -19.94 35.43
N THR A 247 25.36 -20.96 34.60
CA THR A 247 25.09 -22.35 34.99
C THR A 247 26.23 -22.90 35.85
N GLN A 248 25.92 -23.93 36.65
CA GLN A 248 26.91 -24.60 37.51
C GLN A 248 28.14 -25.09 36.71
N ASP A 249 27.92 -25.69 35.54
CA ASP A 249 28.99 -26.21 34.70
C ASP A 249 29.77 -25.08 34.01
N ALA A 250 29.09 -24.02 33.57
CA ALA A 250 29.76 -22.84 33.01
C ALA A 250 30.66 -22.14 34.04
N ALA A 251 30.18 -21.99 35.29
CA ALA A 251 30.98 -21.42 36.38
C ALA A 251 32.23 -22.26 36.67
N ARG A 252 32.08 -23.60 36.71
CA ARG A 252 33.21 -24.52 36.89
C ARG A 252 34.21 -24.40 35.75
N GLN A 253 33.73 -24.49 34.50
CA GLN A 253 34.58 -24.42 33.30
C GLN A 253 35.34 -23.09 33.21
N PHE A 254 34.69 -21.99 33.58
CA PHE A 254 35.30 -20.66 33.62
C PHE A 254 36.48 -20.60 34.58
N LEU A 255 36.39 -21.25 35.76
CA LEU A 255 37.45 -21.26 36.76
C LEU A 255 38.55 -22.30 36.47
N SER A 256 38.19 -23.50 36.00
CA SER A 256 39.13 -24.63 35.96
C SER A 256 39.86 -24.85 34.63
N SER A 257 39.27 -24.42 33.51
CA SER A 257 39.70 -24.89 32.18
C SER A 257 39.63 -23.82 31.08
N SER A 258 39.69 -22.54 31.45
CA SER A 258 39.61 -21.44 30.48
C SER A 258 41.01 -20.95 30.07
N HIS A 259 41.32 -21.00 28.78
CA HIS A 259 42.49 -20.32 28.23
C HIS A 259 42.22 -18.80 28.17
N PRO A 260 43.26 -17.95 28.11
CA PRO A 260 43.09 -16.50 27.97
C PRO A 260 42.17 -16.12 26.80
N ARG A 261 42.22 -16.87 25.69
CA ARG A 261 41.35 -16.70 24.53
C ARG A 261 39.87 -16.98 24.85
N ASP A 262 39.59 -18.02 25.62
CA ASP A 262 38.22 -18.38 26.02
C ASP A 262 37.64 -17.32 26.94
N LYS A 263 38.47 -16.74 27.82
CA LYS A 263 38.08 -15.60 28.69
C LYS A 263 37.75 -14.37 27.85
N TYR A 264 38.56 -14.07 26.84
CA TYR A 264 38.28 -12.98 25.91
C TYR A 264 36.97 -13.21 25.14
N GLN A 265 36.75 -14.42 24.62
CA GLN A 265 35.51 -14.75 23.93
C GLN A 265 34.30 -14.69 24.87
N PHE A 266 34.45 -15.15 26.11
CA PHE A 266 33.42 -15.06 27.14
C PHE A 266 33.08 -13.61 27.48
N PHE A 267 34.09 -12.74 27.59
CA PHE A 267 33.93 -11.30 27.76
C PHE A 267 33.20 -10.70 26.56
N MET A 268 33.69 -10.90 25.34
CA MET A 268 33.10 -10.37 24.10
C MET A 268 31.64 -10.79 23.89
N LYS A 269 31.31 -12.05 24.22
CA LYS A 269 29.93 -12.55 24.18
C LYS A 269 29.09 -11.96 25.30
N GLY A 270 29.67 -11.85 26.49
CA GLY A 270 29.00 -11.34 27.69
C GLY A 270 28.64 -9.86 27.61
N THR A 271 29.53 -9.05 27.05
CA THR A 271 29.35 -7.62 26.80
C THR A 271 28.62 -7.34 25.49
N LEU A 272 28.18 -8.38 24.78
CA LEU A 272 27.47 -8.31 23.49
C LEU A 272 28.26 -7.66 22.35
N LEU A 273 29.56 -7.41 22.52
CA LEU A 273 30.43 -6.82 21.50
C LEU A 273 30.55 -7.72 20.25
N THR A 274 30.47 -9.05 20.41
CA THR A 274 30.43 -9.96 19.26
C THR A 274 29.17 -9.77 18.42
N GLN A 275 28.02 -9.57 19.08
CA GLN A 275 26.76 -9.34 18.37
C GLN A 275 26.81 -7.98 17.65
N LEU A 276 27.27 -6.95 18.34
CA LEU A 276 27.44 -5.62 17.78
C LEU A 276 28.35 -5.63 16.53
N ALA A 277 29.50 -6.32 16.59
CA ALA A 277 30.40 -6.45 15.44
C ALA A 277 29.71 -7.12 14.24
N HIS A 278 28.93 -8.18 14.47
CA HIS A 278 28.19 -8.85 13.40
C HIS A 278 27.04 -7.98 12.85
N GLU A 279 26.40 -7.18 13.70
CA GLU A 279 25.38 -6.22 13.27
C GLU A 279 25.99 -5.13 12.38
N TYR A 280 27.18 -4.62 12.70
CA TYR A 280 27.91 -3.69 11.82
C TYR A 280 28.22 -4.31 10.46
N GLU A 281 28.76 -5.53 10.41
CA GLU A 281 29.00 -6.25 9.14
C GLU A 281 27.72 -6.40 8.32
N LEU A 282 26.61 -6.76 8.97
CA LEU A 282 25.31 -6.89 8.30
C LEU A 282 24.81 -5.53 7.77
N ILE A 283 24.99 -4.45 8.54
CA ILE A 283 24.61 -3.10 8.12
C ILE A 283 25.42 -2.70 6.89
N ASP A 284 26.73 -2.93 6.87
CA ASP A 284 27.58 -2.64 5.71
C ASP A 284 27.12 -3.40 4.45
N GLU A 285 26.80 -4.69 4.59
CA GLU A 285 26.24 -5.48 3.48
C GLU A 285 24.91 -4.91 2.98
N LYS A 286 24.05 -4.43 3.89
CA LYS A 286 22.74 -3.85 3.55
C LYS A 286 22.90 -2.48 2.88
N ILE A 287 23.84 -1.66 3.33
CA ILE A 287 24.17 -0.38 2.71
C ILE A 287 24.66 -0.63 1.28
N ALA A 288 25.60 -1.57 1.09
CA ALA A 288 26.09 -1.92 -0.24
C ALA A 288 24.97 -2.44 -1.16
N GLN A 289 24.03 -3.24 -0.64
CA GLN A 289 22.85 -3.69 -1.40
C GLN A 289 21.92 -2.52 -1.78
N ALA A 290 21.66 -1.60 -0.85
CA ALA A 290 20.81 -0.44 -1.08
C ALA A 290 21.43 0.52 -2.11
N GLN A 291 22.75 0.74 -2.05
CA GLN A 291 23.48 1.54 -3.03
C GLN A 291 23.37 0.97 -4.44
N ARG A 292 23.60 -0.33 -4.62
CA ARG A 292 23.42 -1.00 -5.92
C ARG A 292 22.00 -0.88 -6.45
N PHE A 293 21.00 -1.00 -5.57
CA PHE A 293 19.60 -0.82 -5.95
C PHE A 293 19.31 0.63 -6.36
N ALA A 294 19.86 1.61 -5.65
CA ALA A 294 19.73 3.02 -5.98
C ALA A 294 20.38 3.37 -7.33
N GLU A 295 21.55 2.81 -7.62
CA GLU A 295 22.24 2.97 -8.91
C GLU A 295 21.43 2.39 -10.08
N GLY A 296 20.96 1.13 -9.96
CA GLY A 296 20.09 0.54 -10.99
C GLY A 296 18.75 1.27 -11.14
N GLY A 297 18.25 1.87 -10.06
CA GLY A 297 17.09 2.76 -10.07
C GLY A 297 17.30 4.03 -10.89
N LYS A 298 18.50 4.63 -10.84
CA LYS A 298 18.84 5.83 -11.64
C LYS A 298 18.82 5.54 -13.14
N GLU A 299 19.38 4.41 -13.57
CA GLU A 299 19.34 3.98 -14.98
C GLU A 299 17.90 3.77 -15.45
N THR A 300 17.10 3.04 -14.66
CA THR A 300 15.68 2.80 -14.97
C THR A 300 14.89 4.12 -15.04
N LEU A 301 15.20 5.08 -14.18
CA LEU A 301 14.56 6.38 -14.16
C LEU A 301 14.88 7.20 -15.42
N ALA A 302 16.13 7.17 -15.89
CA ALA A 302 16.53 7.81 -17.15
C ALA A 302 15.76 7.22 -18.36
N ASP A 303 15.67 5.89 -18.44
CA ASP A 303 14.89 5.20 -19.49
C ASP A 303 13.41 5.59 -19.46
N LEU A 304 12.82 5.70 -18.27
CA LEU A 304 11.43 6.11 -18.10
C LEU A 304 11.21 7.58 -18.46
N GLN A 305 12.17 8.46 -18.16
CA GLN A 305 12.13 9.87 -18.59
C GLN A 305 12.14 9.98 -20.12
N GLN A 306 13.01 9.23 -20.81
CA GLN A 306 13.05 9.22 -22.26
C GLN A 306 11.74 8.68 -22.87
N LYS A 307 11.17 7.61 -22.30
CA LYS A 307 9.85 7.08 -22.72
C LYS A 307 8.73 8.11 -22.49
N ARG A 308 8.76 8.85 -21.39
CA ARG A 308 7.81 9.94 -21.10
C ARG A 308 7.91 11.04 -22.16
N GLU A 309 9.11 11.47 -22.49
CA GLU A 309 9.34 12.51 -23.50
C GLU A 309 8.85 12.08 -24.89
N ALA A 310 9.16 10.85 -25.30
CA ALA A 310 8.66 10.30 -26.55
C ALA A 310 7.12 10.19 -26.57
N ALA A 311 6.51 9.78 -25.46
CA ALA A 311 5.06 9.72 -25.34
C ALA A 311 4.41 11.12 -25.39
N ASN A 312 5.00 12.12 -24.73
CA ASN A 312 4.55 13.51 -24.78
C ASN A 312 4.66 14.10 -26.18
N ALA A 313 5.75 13.81 -26.91
CA ALA A 313 5.91 14.23 -28.30
C ALA A 313 4.84 13.63 -29.21
N ARG A 314 4.53 12.34 -29.06
CA ARG A 314 3.44 11.67 -29.79
C ARG A 314 2.07 12.24 -29.43
N TYR A 315 1.84 12.57 -28.15
CA TYR A 315 0.61 13.21 -27.72
C TYR A 315 0.43 14.60 -28.35
N ALA A 316 1.47 15.42 -28.36
CA ALA A 316 1.44 16.74 -29.00
C ALA A 316 1.17 16.66 -30.52
N GLN A 317 1.74 15.66 -31.21
CA GLN A 317 1.42 15.40 -32.61
C GLN A 317 -0.04 15.00 -32.82
N ALA A 318 -0.58 14.12 -31.96
CA ALA A 318 -1.97 13.71 -32.02
C ALA A 318 -2.94 14.88 -31.71
N GLU A 319 -2.56 15.78 -30.82
CA GLU A 319 -3.32 17.01 -30.52
C GLU A 319 -3.38 17.93 -31.74
N ARG A 320 -2.24 18.22 -32.38
CA ARG A 320 -2.21 18.99 -33.64
C ARG A 320 -3.05 18.37 -34.75
N ALA A 321 -3.02 17.04 -34.87
CA ALA A 321 -3.85 16.33 -35.84
C ALA A 321 -5.35 16.50 -35.57
N ARG A 322 -5.76 16.49 -34.29
CA ARG A 322 -7.15 16.77 -33.90
C ARG A 322 -7.56 18.20 -34.21
N ASP A 323 -6.68 19.17 -34.02
CA ASP A 323 -6.98 20.56 -34.34
C ASP A 323 -7.10 20.77 -35.85
N MET A 324 -6.24 20.15 -36.66
CA MET A 324 -6.39 20.15 -38.13
C MET A 324 -7.69 19.47 -38.59
N GLU A 325 -8.13 18.39 -37.94
CA GLU A 325 -9.41 17.75 -38.28
C GLU A 325 -10.59 18.68 -37.95
N ARG A 326 -10.53 19.40 -36.82
CA ARG A 326 -11.54 20.42 -36.46
C ARG A 326 -11.58 21.56 -37.47
N GLU A 327 -10.42 22.06 -37.89
CA GLU A 327 -10.32 23.12 -38.90
C GLU A 327 -10.90 22.65 -40.25
N LYS A 328 -10.59 21.42 -40.65
CA LYS A 328 -11.19 20.79 -41.85
C LYS A 328 -12.71 20.67 -41.75
N GLU A 329 -13.25 20.29 -40.59
CA GLU A 329 -14.70 20.25 -40.36
C GLU A 329 -15.33 21.65 -40.48
N GLN A 330 -14.67 22.68 -39.94
CA GLN A 330 -15.12 24.07 -40.05
C GLN A 330 -15.12 24.56 -41.50
N LEU A 331 -14.01 24.37 -42.23
CA LEU A 331 -13.91 24.71 -43.65
C LEU A 331 -14.92 23.95 -44.50
N GLY A 332 -15.20 22.68 -44.17
CA GLY A 332 -16.25 21.89 -44.80
C GLY A 332 -17.65 22.47 -44.58
N ALA A 333 -17.94 22.96 -43.37
CA ALA A 333 -19.19 23.65 -43.07
C ALA A 333 -19.29 25.00 -43.80
N GLU A 334 -18.21 25.76 -43.88
CA GLU A 334 -18.14 27.01 -44.66
C GLU A 334 -18.38 26.76 -46.15
N LEU A 335 -17.77 25.72 -46.72
CA LEU A 335 -17.99 25.31 -48.10
C LEU A 335 -19.46 24.92 -48.35
N ALA A 336 -20.08 24.19 -47.43
CA ALA A 336 -21.51 23.86 -47.53
C ALA A 336 -22.38 25.14 -47.51
N TRP A 337 -22.07 26.11 -46.64
CA TRP A 337 -22.76 27.40 -46.61
C TRP A 337 -22.55 28.22 -47.89
N ALA A 338 -21.35 28.20 -48.47
CA ALA A 338 -21.09 28.86 -49.75
C ALA A 338 -21.92 28.24 -50.88
N HIS A 339 -22.05 26.91 -50.93
CA HIS A 339 -22.94 26.22 -51.87
C HIS A 339 -24.42 26.61 -51.68
N VAL A 340 -24.89 26.67 -50.44
CA VAL A 340 -26.26 27.14 -50.13
C VAL A 340 -26.45 28.59 -50.56
N ALA A 341 -25.48 29.47 -50.30
CA ALA A 341 -25.53 30.87 -50.73
C ALA A 341 -25.60 31.01 -52.26
N GLY A 342 -24.79 30.24 -53.00
CA GLY A 342 -24.83 30.20 -54.46
C GLY A 342 -26.18 29.71 -54.99
N LYS A 343 -26.71 28.61 -54.43
CA LYS A 343 -28.04 28.10 -54.81
C LYS A 343 -29.17 29.05 -54.43
N GLN A 344 -29.06 29.75 -53.31
CA GLN A 344 -30.02 30.77 -52.91
C GLN A 344 -30.00 31.96 -53.88
N ALA A 345 -28.84 32.36 -54.40
CA ALA A 345 -28.73 33.40 -55.42
C ALA A 345 -29.40 32.96 -56.73
N GLU A 346 -29.13 31.74 -57.21
CA GLU A 346 -29.82 31.15 -58.38
C GLU A 346 -31.35 31.11 -58.18
N LEU A 347 -31.81 30.67 -57.01
CA LEU A 347 -33.24 30.61 -56.66
C LEU A 347 -33.85 32.02 -56.64
N ASN A 348 -33.15 33.01 -56.08
CA ASN A 348 -33.59 34.40 -56.08
C ASN A 348 -33.71 34.97 -57.50
N GLU A 349 -32.79 34.64 -58.42
CA GLU A 349 -32.92 35.03 -59.83
C GLU A 349 -34.14 34.40 -60.50
N VAL A 350 -34.35 33.08 -60.28
CA VAL A 350 -35.52 32.39 -60.80
C VAL A 350 -36.82 32.97 -60.22
N ASN A 351 -36.85 33.28 -58.92
CA ASN A 351 -37.98 33.94 -58.27
C ASN A 351 -38.23 35.35 -58.82
N GLN A 352 -37.18 36.12 -59.13
CA GLN A 352 -37.35 37.41 -59.79
C GLN A 352 -37.94 37.25 -61.20
N LYS A 353 -37.47 36.26 -61.98
CA LYS A 353 -38.05 35.93 -63.29
C LYS A 353 -39.50 35.47 -63.16
N LEU A 354 -39.81 34.62 -62.18
CA LEU A 354 -41.17 34.16 -61.88
C LEU A 354 -42.08 35.32 -61.47
N SER A 355 -41.60 36.22 -60.61
CA SER A 355 -42.33 37.42 -60.19
C SER A 355 -42.62 38.35 -61.37
N LYS A 356 -41.64 38.56 -62.26
CA LYS A 356 -41.85 39.31 -63.52
C LYS A 356 -42.88 38.61 -64.41
N ALA A 357 -42.79 37.29 -64.59
CA ALA A 357 -43.76 36.52 -65.37
C ALA A 357 -45.17 36.54 -64.75
N GLN A 358 -45.28 36.45 -63.42
CA GLN A 358 -46.53 36.59 -62.68
C GLN A 358 -47.11 37.99 -62.79
N ALA A 359 -46.28 39.04 -62.74
CA ALA A 359 -46.71 40.42 -62.96
C ALA A 359 -47.21 40.63 -64.40
N HIS A 360 -46.52 40.04 -65.39
CA HIS A 360 -46.98 40.01 -66.78
C HIS A 360 -48.31 39.25 -66.93
N LEU A 361 -48.47 38.09 -66.29
CA LEU A 361 -49.72 37.34 -66.26
C LEU A 361 -50.85 38.20 -65.66
N ARG A 362 -50.61 38.87 -64.52
CA ARG A 362 -51.58 39.80 -63.92
C ARG A 362 -51.96 40.96 -64.85
N GLN A 363 -51.01 41.50 -65.60
CA GLN A 363 -51.28 42.56 -66.58
C GLN A 363 -52.09 42.03 -67.78
N VAL A 364 -51.80 40.81 -68.25
CA VAL A 364 -52.55 40.16 -69.32
C VAL A 364 -53.97 39.82 -68.85
N ASP A 365 -54.12 39.33 -67.61
CA ASP A 365 -55.42 39.08 -67.00
C ASP A 365 -56.23 40.37 -66.83
N GLN A 366 -55.59 41.47 -66.39
CA GLN A 366 -56.24 42.79 -66.34
C GLN A 366 -56.68 43.25 -67.73
N LYS A 367 -55.85 43.09 -68.76
CA LYS A 367 -56.22 43.43 -70.15
C LYS A 367 -57.32 42.53 -70.71
N LEU A 368 -57.33 41.25 -70.35
CA LEU A 368 -58.42 40.33 -70.69
C LEU A 368 -59.73 40.75 -70.02
N GLU A 369 -59.67 41.20 -68.78
CA GLU A 369 -60.84 41.69 -68.05
C GLU A 369 -61.33 43.03 -68.64
N GLU A 370 -60.43 43.94 -69.00
CA GLU A 370 -60.76 45.18 -69.74
C GLU A 370 -61.39 44.89 -71.11
N LEU A 371 -60.86 43.91 -71.85
CA LEU A 371 -61.41 43.48 -73.14
C LEU A 371 -62.78 42.80 -72.99
N ARG A 372 -62.99 42.01 -71.93
CA ARG A 372 -64.30 41.45 -71.57
C ARG A 372 -65.33 42.54 -71.24
N VAL A 373 -64.90 43.60 -70.54
CA VAL A 373 -65.76 44.76 -70.26
C VAL A 373 -66.07 45.54 -71.56
N SER A 374 -65.12 45.65 -72.49
CA SER A 374 -65.35 46.31 -73.79
C SER A 374 -66.29 45.51 -74.72
N THR A 375 -66.16 44.19 -74.77
CA THR A 375 -67.03 43.31 -75.57
C THR A 375 -68.43 43.14 -74.96
N SER A 376 -68.56 43.37 -73.65
CA SER A 376 -69.86 43.52 -72.97
C SER A 376 -70.53 44.88 -73.25
N CYS A 377 -69.80 45.90 -73.71
CA CYS A 377 -70.33 47.25 -73.94
C CYS A 377 -70.90 47.41 -75.37
N ASP A 378 -70.36 46.69 -76.36
CA ASP A 378 -70.79 46.78 -77.78
C ASP A 378 -72.08 46.02 -78.14
N TYR A 379 -72.59 45.13 -77.28
CA TYR A 379 -73.85 44.41 -77.56
C TYR A 379 -75.10 45.14 -77.04
N SER A 380 -74.96 46.33 -76.43
CA SER A 380 -76.05 47.00 -75.69
C SER A 380 -76.74 48.18 -76.40
N LEU A 381 -76.41 48.45 -77.67
CA LEU A 381 -77.00 49.56 -78.45
C LEU A 381 -77.27 49.17 -79.92
N ARG A 382 -78.21 48.25 -80.18
CA ARG A 382 -79.19 48.25 -81.30
C ARG A 382 -79.94 46.91 -81.39
N CYS A 383 -81.04 46.83 -80.64
CA CYS A 383 -82.33 46.25 -81.04
C CYS A 383 -83.28 46.46 -79.87
N ALA A 384 -84.13 47.48 -79.97
CA ALA A 384 -85.25 47.68 -79.08
C ALA A 384 -86.36 46.69 -79.47
N ASP A 385 -86.84 45.88 -78.54
CA ASP A 385 -88.19 45.31 -78.59
C ASP A 385 -88.92 45.67 -77.28
N PRO A 386 -90.02 46.45 -77.34
CA PRO A 386 -90.75 46.91 -76.17
C PRO A 386 -91.69 45.82 -75.63
N ARG A 387 -91.17 44.85 -74.88
CA ARG A 387 -91.93 43.98 -73.95
C ARG A 387 -90.98 43.32 -72.96
N ASP A 388 -90.59 44.04 -71.90
CA ASP A 388 -90.31 43.42 -70.58
C ASP A 388 -89.91 44.49 -69.55
N ARG A 389 -90.89 45.32 -69.19
CA ARG A 389 -90.94 45.98 -67.89
C ARG A 389 -91.70 45.07 -66.93
N TYR A 390 -91.05 44.10 -66.29
CA TYR A 390 -91.59 43.54 -65.03
C TYR A 390 -90.62 42.78 -64.11
N ASN A 391 -89.55 42.11 -64.59
CA ASN A 391 -88.90 41.06 -63.78
C ASN A 391 -87.48 41.33 -63.22
N THR A 392 -86.85 42.47 -63.49
CA THR A 392 -85.45 42.69 -63.06
C THR A 392 -85.32 43.44 -61.73
N ALA A 393 -86.39 44.09 -61.28
CA ALA A 393 -86.48 44.73 -59.95
C ALA A 393 -86.49 43.70 -58.80
N MET A 394 -86.85 42.43 -59.08
CA MET A 394 -87.04 41.40 -58.06
C MET A 394 -85.76 40.57 -57.77
N ARG A 395 -84.80 40.52 -58.71
CA ARG A 395 -83.56 39.73 -58.56
C ARG A 395 -82.43 40.48 -57.83
N LYS A 396 -82.39 41.81 -57.91
CA LYS A 396 -81.39 42.64 -57.20
C LYS A 396 -81.59 42.66 -55.68
N ALA A 397 -82.76 42.27 -55.18
CA ALA A 397 -83.03 42.14 -53.76
C ALA A 397 -82.57 40.78 -53.16
N LEU A 398 -82.37 39.74 -53.97
CA LEU A 398 -82.13 38.38 -53.45
C LEU A 398 -80.65 38.02 -53.25
N TYR A 399 -79.71 38.68 -53.93
CA TYR A 399 -78.29 38.31 -53.89
C TYR A 399 -77.46 39.01 -52.79
N ALA A 400 -78.05 39.99 -52.09
CA ALA A 400 -77.42 40.68 -50.96
C ALA A 400 -77.49 39.88 -49.64
N LEU A 401 -78.13 38.71 -49.63
CA LEU A 401 -78.40 37.90 -48.43
C LEU A 401 -77.50 36.66 -48.22
N LEU A 402 -76.51 36.41 -49.10
CA LEU A 402 -75.66 35.21 -49.00
C LEU A 402 -74.16 35.57 -49.04
N LYS A 403 -73.66 36.13 -47.93
CA LYS A 403 -72.28 35.88 -47.47
C LYS A 403 -72.30 34.68 -46.51
N PRO A 404 -71.26 33.84 -46.52
CA PRO A 404 -70.36 33.79 -45.34
C PRO A 404 -68.88 33.70 -45.78
N SER A 405 -67.89 34.30 -45.11
CA SER A 405 -67.38 34.12 -43.73
C SER A 405 -66.53 32.86 -43.52
N CYS A 406 -65.61 32.92 -42.54
CA CYS A 406 -64.61 31.92 -42.09
C CYS A 406 -63.25 31.98 -42.82
N ARG A 407 -62.16 32.57 -42.29
CA ARG A 407 -61.48 32.44 -40.98
C ARG A 407 -61.17 30.99 -40.60
N THR A 408 -59.88 30.69 -40.37
CA THR A 408 -59.24 29.80 -39.35
C THR A 408 -58.04 29.03 -39.96
N ARG A 409 -56.98 28.58 -39.28
CA ARG A 409 -56.28 28.79 -37.98
C ARG A 409 -55.19 27.69 -37.92
N ARG A 410 -54.18 27.83 -37.03
CA ARG A 410 -53.18 26.83 -36.53
C ARG A 410 -51.84 26.77 -37.28
N SER A 411 -50.67 26.61 -36.65
CA SER A 411 -50.26 26.37 -35.25
C SER A 411 -48.72 26.45 -35.13
N GLU A 412 -48.17 26.89 -33.98
CA GLU A 412 -46.77 26.67 -33.60
C GLU A 412 -46.43 25.16 -33.47
N PRO A 413 -45.13 24.75 -33.37
CA PRO A 413 -44.55 24.61 -32.03
C PRO A 413 -43.05 24.95 -31.87
N ARG A 414 -42.76 25.34 -30.63
CA ARG A 414 -41.48 25.58 -29.93
C ARG A 414 -40.82 24.25 -29.51
N TRP A 415 -39.52 24.01 -29.72
CA TRP A 415 -38.72 23.07 -28.91
C TRP A 415 -37.24 23.47 -28.74
N ARG A 416 -36.75 23.19 -27.53
CA ARG A 416 -35.44 23.49 -26.90
C ARG A 416 -34.35 22.47 -27.27
N ARG A 417 -33.07 22.85 -27.08
CA ARG A 417 -32.01 22.14 -26.28
C ARG A 417 -30.75 23.03 -26.26
N LYS A 418 -30.34 23.69 -25.16
CA LYS A 418 -29.61 23.22 -23.96
C LYS A 418 -28.36 22.35 -24.22
N ARG A 419 -27.20 23.02 -24.03
CA ARG A 419 -25.90 22.64 -23.41
C ARG A 419 -25.48 21.16 -23.32
N PHE A 420 -24.18 20.94 -23.57
CA PHE A 420 -23.20 20.21 -22.73
C PHE A 420 -21.81 20.78 -23.12
N ASN A 421 -21.10 21.49 -22.22
CA ASN A 421 -19.99 20.99 -21.37
C ASN A 421 -19.46 19.61 -21.71
#